data_AF-A0A956IFA9-F1
#
_entry.id   AF-A0A956IFA9-F1
#
_cell.length_a   1.000
_cell.length_b   1.000
_cell.length_c   1.000
_cell.angle_alpha   90.00
_cell.angle_beta   90.00
_cell.angle_gamma   90.00
#
_symmetry.space_group_name_H-M   'P 1'
#
loop_
_entity.id
_entity.type
_entity.pdbx_description
1 polymer ?
#
loop_
_entity_poly.entity_id
_entity_poly.type
_entity_poly.pdbx_seq_one_letter_code
_entity_poly.pdbx_strand_id
1 'polypeptide(L)'
;MAPDPCLPLEPGLRAALETAYAPDANLKGGLMLAVSTPDCPLWSASVGDDMLTADSLFKIGVTSRMLVAATVLTLVDDGVLSLDDTLDAWIPAIPDSDTLTLQHLLNATSGLRDYNENQDFLDLLSLDPDTVWTPNELIQYSIDAGQAAPPGTAYDRKFVDFVALGIVLEAVTG
;
A
#
# COMPACT_ATOMS: atom_id res chain seq x y z
N MET A 1 2.57 -16.72 -40.45
CA MET A 1 2.25 -16.23 -39.08
C MET A 1 3.45 -16.55 -38.22
N ALA A 2 4.03 -15.57 -37.53
CA ALA A 2 5.03 -15.86 -36.52
C ALA A 2 4.36 -16.65 -35.36
N PRO A 3 5.06 -17.60 -34.71
CA PRO A 3 4.53 -18.26 -33.53
C PRO A 3 4.26 -17.22 -32.44
N ASP A 4 3.21 -17.45 -31.64
CA ASP A 4 2.90 -16.58 -30.51
C ASP A 4 4.08 -16.61 -29.51
N PRO A 5 4.70 -15.45 -29.22
CA PRO A 5 5.88 -15.37 -28.36
C PRO A 5 5.65 -15.85 -26.93
N CYS A 6 4.40 -15.90 -26.48
CA CYS A 6 4.04 -16.28 -25.11
C CYS A 6 3.75 -17.78 -24.94
N LEU A 7 3.68 -18.55 -26.04
CA LEU A 7 3.45 -20.01 -26.03
C LEU A 7 4.33 -20.80 -25.04
N PRO A 8 5.63 -20.49 -24.85
CA PRO A 8 6.47 -21.24 -23.91
C PRO A 8 6.04 -21.10 -22.45
N LEU A 9 5.41 -19.99 -22.07
CA LEU A 9 4.99 -19.69 -20.70
C LEU A 9 3.60 -20.24 -20.39
N GLU A 10 2.75 -20.36 -21.41
CA GLU A 10 1.31 -20.61 -21.26
C GLU A 10 0.96 -21.85 -20.44
N PRO A 11 1.54 -23.06 -20.67
CA PRO A 11 1.12 -24.25 -19.93
C PRO A 11 1.41 -24.15 -18.43
N GLY A 12 2.56 -23.59 -18.06
CA GLY A 12 2.97 -23.47 -16.67
C GLY A 12 2.17 -22.41 -15.92
N LEU A 13 1.98 -21.24 -16.54
CA LEU A 13 1.22 -20.15 -15.92
C LEU A 13 -0.27 -20.47 -15.82
N ARG A 14 -0.85 -21.14 -16.82
CA ARG A 14 -2.24 -21.62 -16.77
C ARG A 14 -2.44 -22.64 -15.66
N ALA A 15 -1.56 -23.64 -15.55
CA ALA A 15 -1.65 -24.64 -14.49
C ALA A 15 -1.52 -24.02 -13.08
N ALA A 16 -0.63 -23.03 -12.91
CA ALA A 16 -0.50 -22.30 -11.64
C ALA A 16 -1.77 -21.51 -11.29
N LEU A 17 -2.37 -20.84 -12.28
CA LEU A 17 -3.60 -20.08 -12.12
C LEU A 17 -4.79 -20.99 -11.74
N GLU A 18 -4.95 -22.13 -12.42
CA GLU A 18 -5.99 -23.12 -12.12
C GLU A 18 -5.80 -23.74 -10.73
N THR A 19 -4.55 -24.02 -10.34
CA THR A 19 -4.22 -24.52 -8.99
C THR A 19 -4.60 -23.52 -7.91
N ALA A 20 -4.35 -22.23 -8.14
CA ALA A 20 -4.68 -21.17 -7.18
C ALA A 20 -6.20 -20.96 -7.01
N TYR A 21 -6.99 -21.28 -8.04
CA TYR A 21 -8.46 -21.16 -8.02
C TYR A 21 -9.17 -22.42 -7.50
N ALA A 22 -8.45 -23.45 -7.07
CA ALA A 22 -9.02 -24.73 -6.67
C ALA A 22 -10.24 -24.59 -5.71
N PRO A 23 -11.21 -25.52 -5.73
CA PRO A 23 -12.51 -25.40 -5.04
C PRO A 23 -12.41 -25.05 -3.54
N ASP A 24 -11.32 -25.41 -2.90
CA ASP A 24 -11.06 -25.20 -1.47
C ASP A 24 -10.63 -23.76 -1.14
N ALA A 25 -10.34 -22.94 -2.16
CA ALA A 25 -9.84 -21.57 -2.02
C ALA A 25 -10.89 -20.58 -1.49
N ASN A 26 -12.17 -20.98 -1.42
CA ASN A 26 -13.29 -20.14 -0.96
C ASN A 26 -13.32 -18.73 -1.60
N LEU A 27 -12.84 -18.63 -2.84
CA LEU A 27 -12.82 -17.39 -3.61
C LEU A 27 -14.20 -17.13 -4.20
N LYS A 28 -14.74 -15.93 -3.97
CA LYS A 28 -15.92 -15.43 -4.69
C LYS A 28 -15.44 -14.58 -5.86
N GLY A 29 -15.75 -14.98 -7.09
CA GLY A 29 -15.33 -14.30 -8.32
C GLY A 29 -14.25 -15.06 -9.08
N GLY A 30 -13.47 -14.36 -9.92
CA GLY A 30 -12.38 -14.95 -10.69
C GLY A 30 -10.98 -14.51 -10.25
N LEU A 31 -9.97 -15.25 -10.71
CA LEU A 31 -8.55 -14.92 -10.57
C LEU A 31 -7.99 -14.61 -11.97
N MET A 32 -7.16 -13.57 -12.08
CA MET A 32 -6.43 -13.25 -13.31
C MET A 32 -4.94 -13.14 -13.02
N LEU A 33 -4.13 -13.66 -13.92
CA LEU A 33 -2.68 -13.53 -13.90
C LEU A 33 -2.24 -12.88 -15.21
N ALA A 34 -1.43 -11.83 -15.11
CA ALA A 34 -0.76 -11.17 -16.21
C ALA A 34 0.76 -11.25 -16.00
N VAL A 35 1.51 -11.63 -17.04
CA VAL A 35 2.96 -11.74 -17.03
C VAL A 35 3.51 -11.02 -18.26
N SER A 36 4.45 -10.11 -18.04
CA SER A 36 5.17 -9.42 -19.10
C SER A 36 6.66 -9.70 -18.96
N THR A 37 7.29 -10.07 -20.06
CA THR A 37 8.74 -10.27 -20.17
C THR A 37 9.26 -9.59 -21.44
N PRO A 38 10.58 -9.39 -21.60
CA PRO A 38 11.12 -8.83 -22.84
C PRO A 38 10.75 -9.62 -24.10
N ASP A 39 10.58 -10.94 -23.98
CA ASP A 39 10.28 -11.84 -25.09
C ASP A 39 8.77 -12.10 -25.26
N CYS A 40 7.97 -11.90 -24.22
CA CYS A 40 6.51 -12.04 -24.24
C CYS A 40 5.90 -10.75 -23.66
N PRO A 41 5.48 -9.79 -24.53
CA PRO A 41 5.11 -8.44 -24.08
C PRO A 41 3.93 -8.45 -23.11
N LEU A 42 2.99 -9.38 -23.27
CA LEU A 42 1.95 -9.67 -22.29
C LEU A 42 1.35 -11.05 -22.55
N TRP A 43 1.44 -11.92 -21.55
CA TRP A 43 0.58 -13.09 -21.40
C TRP A 43 -0.44 -12.80 -20.31
N SER A 44 -1.70 -13.18 -20.52
CA SER A 44 -2.71 -13.11 -19.47
C SER A 44 -3.72 -14.24 -19.57
N ALA A 45 -4.22 -14.71 -18.43
CA ALA A 45 -5.34 -15.64 -18.37
C ALA A 45 -6.17 -15.39 -17.12
N SER A 46 -7.44 -15.77 -17.17
CA SER A 46 -8.37 -15.77 -16.04
C SER A 46 -9.00 -17.14 -15.83
N VAL A 47 -9.50 -17.36 -14.61
CA VAL A 47 -10.30 -18.53 -14.19
C VAL A 47 -11.41 -18.06 -13.25
N GLY A 48 -12.55 -18.74 -13.27
CA GLY A 48 -13.70 -18.43 -12.39
C GLY A 48 -14.60 -17.28 -12.86
N ASP A 49 -14.07 -16.37 -13.69
CA ASP A 49 -14.82 -15.30 -14.34
C ASP A 49 -14.23 -14.98 -15.73
N ASP A 50 -15.00 -15.30 -16.77
CA ASP A 50 -14.59 -15.11 -18.17
C ASP A 50 -14.63 -13.63 -18.59
N MET A 51 -15.21 -12.74 -17.78
CA MET A 51 -15.18 -11.29 -18.03
C MET A 51 -13.90 -10.62 -17.48
N LEU A 52 -13.10 -11.34 -16.70
CA LEU A 52 -11.89 -10.82 -16.10
C LEU A 52 -10.77 -10.75 -17.14
N THR A 53 -10.17 -9.58 -17.33
CA THR A 53 -9.13 -9.33 -18.33
C THR A 53 -7.93 -8.60 -17.72
N ALA A 54 -6.82 -8.52 -18.45
CA ALA A 54 -5.64 -7.75 -18.03
C ALA A 54 -5.94 -6.24 -17.83
N ASP A 55 -6.99 -5.72 -18.47
CA ASP A 55 -7.41 -4.31 -18.37
C ASP A 55 -8.41 -4.06 -17.22
N SER A 56 -8.85 -5.11 -16.52
CA SER A 56 -9.77 -4.97 -15.39
C SER A 56 -9.09 -4.20 -14.24
N LEU A 57 -9.84 -3.28 -13.62
CA LEU A 57 -9.36 -2.49 -12.49
C LEU A 57 -9.64 -3.19 -11.16
N PHE A 58 -8.66 -3.11 -10.25
CA PHE A 58 -8.74 -3.68 -8.90
C PHE A 58 -8.26 -2.69 -7.86
N LYS A 59 -8.75 -2.84 -6.63
CA LYS A 59 -8.12 -2.18 -5.47
C LYS A 59 -6.77 -2.86 -5.22
N ILE A 60 -5.67 -2.15 -5.43
CA ILE A 60 -4.31 -2.68 -5.26
C ILE A 60 -3.81 -2.71 -3.80
N GLY A 61 -4.62 -2.19 -2.87
CA GLY A 61 -4.38 -2.27 -1.42
C GLY A 61 -3.02 -1.71 -1.01
N VAL A 62 -2.26 -2.49 -0.23
CA VAL A 62 -0.93 -2.09 0.28
C VAL A 62 0.09 -1.79 -0.81
N THR A 63 -0.14 -2.23 -2.05
CA THR A 63 0.73 -1.91 -3.19
C THR A 63 0.79 -0.41 -3.47
N SER A 64 -0.25 0.35 -3.14
CA SER A 64 -0.26 1.82 -3.25
C SER A 64 0.90 2.50 -2.50
N ARG A 65 1.44 1.86 -1.45
CA ARG A 65 2.60 2.35 -0.69
C ARG A 65 3.84 2.57 -1.56
N MET A 66 4.05 1.73 -2.57
CA MET A 66 5.17 1.88 -3.50
C MET A 66 5.04 3.16 -4.33
N LEU A 67 3.81 3.55 -4.70
CA LEU A 67 3.55 4.79 -5.42
C LEU A 67 3.83 6.00 -4.52
N VAL A 68 3.32 5.99 -3.28
CA VAL A 68 3.59 7.06 -2.30
C VAL A 68 5.09 7.19 -2.03
N ALA A 69 5.78 6.09 -1.79
CA ALA A 69 7.24 6.09 -1.56
C ALA A 69 8.00 6.64 -2.77
N ALA A 70 7.65 6.23 -3.99
CA ALA A 70 8.27 6.75 -5.21
C ALA A 70 8.06 8.25 -5.37
N THR A 71 6.85 8.76 -5.08
CA THR A 71 6.57 10.20 -5.12
C THR A 71 7.42 10.96 -4.11
N VAL A 72 7.51 10.49 -2.85
CA VAL A 72 8.34 11.12 -1.82
C VAL A 72 9.81 11.14 -2.25
N LEU A 73 10.34 10.01 -2.73
CA LEU A 73 11.73 9.91 -3.17
C LEU A 73 12.01 10.78 -4.40
N THR A 74 11.04 10.97 -5.30
CA THR A 74 11.16 11.89 -6.44
C THR A 74 11.30 13.34 -5.95
N LEU A 75 10.49 13.73 -4.96
CA LEU A 75 10.59 15.07 -4.35
C LEU A 75 11.88 15.26 -3.55
N VAL A 76 12.45 14.18 -3.01
CA VAL A 76 13.80 14.20 -2.40
C VAL A 76 14.87 14.43 -3.48
N ASP A 77 14.80 13.70 -4.60
CA ASP A 77 15.73 13.88 -5.72
C ASP A 77 15.65 15.30 -6.32
N ASP A 78 14.45 15.89 -6.35
CA ASP A 78 14.22 17.28 -6.79
C ASP A 78 14.62 18.34 -5.75
N GLY A 79 15.02 17.92 -4.54
CA GLY A 79 15.42 18.81 -3.44
C GLY A 79 14.27 19.58 -2.78
N VAL A 80 13.02 19.13 -2.98
CA VAL A 80 11.82 19.69 -2.34
C VAL A 80 11.66 19.15 -0.91
N LEU A 81 12.03 17.89 -0.69
CA LEU A 81 12.03 17.20 0.60
C LEU A 81 13.44 16.68 0.94
N SER A 82 13.69 16.41 2.22
CA SER A 82 14.82 15.61 2.70
C SER A 82 14.31 14.38 3.45
N LEU A 83 15.05 13.27 3.37
CA LEU A 83 14.77 12.09 4.19
C LEU A 83 14.88 12.37 5.71
N ASP A 84 15.66 13.40 6.07
CA ASP A 84 15.86 13.84 7.45
C ASP A 84 14.80 14.86 7.91
N ASP A 85 13.87 15.28 7.04
CA ASP A 85 12.82 16.21 7.43
C ASP A 85 11.93 15.56 8.50
N THR A 86 11.67 16.33 9.56
CA THR A 86 10.86 15.93 10.72
C THR A 86 9.40 16.28 10.54
N LEU A 87 8.52 15.54 11.21
CA LEU A 87 7.07 15.62 11.06
C LEU A 87 6.43 16.82 11.75
N ASP A 88 7.14 17.54 12.61
CA ASP A 88 6.65 18.68 13.39
C ASP A 88 6.10 19.83 12.53
N ALA A 89 6.64 20.02 11.32
CA ALA A 89 6.17 21.03 10.38
C ALA A 89 4.79 20.72 9.77
N TRP A 90 4.41 19.45 9.69
CA TRP A 90 3.20 19.00 8.99
C TRP A 90 2.16 18.37 9.90
N ILE A 91 2.59 17.63 10.92
CA ILE A 91 1.76 16.88 11.85
C ILE A 91 2.30 17.07 13.28
N PRO A 92 2.28 18.30 13.84
CA PRO A 92 2.91 18.60 15.14
C PRO A 92 2.36 17.79 16.31
N ALA A 93 1.13 17.28 16.20
CA ALA A 93 0.46 16.49 17.23
C ALA A 93 0.93 15.02 17.30
N ILE A 94 1.66 14.52 16.29
CA ILE A 94 2.14 13.13 16.30
C ILE A 94 3.25 12.95 17.36
N PRO A 95 3.33 11.81 18.07
CA PRO A 95 4.41 11.56 19.02
C PRO A 95 5.78 11.71 18.39
N ASP A 96 6.71 12.32 19.13
CA ASP A 96 8.09 12.55 18.72
C ASP A 96 8.23 13.27 17.36
N SER A 97 7.28 14.16 17.03
CA SER A 97 7.21 14.84 15.72
C SER A 97 8.50 15.59 15.34
N ASP A 98 9.26 16.07 16.32
CA ASP A 98 10.54 16.78 16.16
C ASP A 98 11.76 15.85 15.92
N THR A 99 11.57 14.53 16.01
CA THR A 99 12.62 13.52 15.75
C THR A 99 12.18 12.40 14.80
N LEU A 100 10.87 12.26 14.56
CA LEU A 100 10.29 11.35 13.59
C LEU A 100 10.47 11.92 12.18
N THR A 101 11.33 11.29 11.37
CA THR A 101 11.66 11.74 10.02
C THR A 101 10.90 11.01 8.92
N LEU A 102 10.93 11.56 7.69
CA LEU A 102 10.41 10.88 6.50
C LEU A 102 11.09 9.53 6.25
N GLN A 103 12.39 9.42 6.55
CA GLN A 103 13.11 8.14 6.47
C GLN A 103 12.49 7.06 7.36
N HIS A 104 12.14 7.42 8.61
CA HIS A 104 11.53 6.49 9.57
C HIS A 104 10.16 5.98 9.08
N LEU A 105 9.38 6.82 8.39
CA LEU A 105 8.11 6.41 7.79
C LEU A 105 8.35 5.45 6.61
N LEU A 106 9.27 5.80 5.70
CA LEU A 106 9.55 5.02 4.49
C LEU A 106 10.15 3.64 4.76
N ASN A 107 10.96 3.51 5.82
CA ASN A 107 11.62 2.25 6.18
C ASN A 107 10.89 1.46 7.28
N ALA A 108 9.70 1.91 7.68
CA ALA A 108 8.87 1.30 8.72
C ALA A 108 9.57 1.18 10.08
N THR A 109 10.27 2.25 10.50
CA THR A 109 10.84 2.37 11.85
C THR A 109 10.30 3.60 12.59
N SER A 110 9.06 3.99 12.32
CA SER A 110 8.43 5.16 12.96
C SER A 110 8.17 4.97 14.45
N GLY A 111 7.87 3.73 14.86
CA GLY A 111 7.47 3.41 16.23
C GLY A 111 6.05 3.85 16.59
N LEU A 112 5.25 4.30 15.60
CA LEU A 112 3.85 4.63 15.75
C LEU A 112 2.99 3.37 15.94
N ARG A 113 1.84 3.50 16.60
CA ARG A 113 0.77 2.48 16.51
C ARG A 113 -0.15 2.79 15.37
N ASP A 114 -0.71 1.76 14.76
CA ASP A 114 -1.63 1.94 13.65
C ASP A 114 -3.02 2.38 14.12
N TYR A 115 -3.76 3.07 13.24
CA TYR A 115 -5.16 3.42 13.54
C TYR A 115 -6.06 2.19 13.67
N ASN A 116 -5.69 1.06 13.05
CA ASN A 116 -6.41 -0.22 13.19
C ASN A 116 -6.05 -0.99 14.47
N GLU A 117 -5.18 -0.44 15.32
CA GLU A 117 -4.96 -0.90 16.69
C GLU A 117 -5.85 -0.15 17.70
N ASN A 118 -6.59 0.87 17.24
CA ASN A 118 -7.54 1.61 18.05
C ASN A 118 -8.92 0.93 18.05
N GLN A 119 -9.45 0.61 19.23
CA GLN A 119 -10.72 -0.12 19.34
C GLN A 119 -11.91 0.71 18.85
N ASP A 120 -11.93 2.03 19.10
CA ASP A 120 -13.02 2.90 18.66
C ASP A 120 -13.09 2.96 17.14
N PHE A 121 -11.94 3.00 16.46
CA PHE A 121 -11.87 2.89 15.01
C PHE A 121 -12.45 1.56 14.51
N LEU A 122 -12.06 0.43 15.13
CA LEU A 122 -12.55 -0.89 14.74
C LEU A 122 -14.06 -1.06 14.96
N ASP A 123 -14.59 -0.49 16.04
CA ASP A 123 -16.02 -0.53 16.36
C ASP A 123 -16.82 0.28 15.34
N LEU A 124 -16.36 1.49 14.98
CA LEU A 124 -17.00 2.32 13.96
C LEU A 124 -16.93 1.70 12.57
N LEU A 125 -15.77 1.16 12.17
CA LEU A 125 -15.61 0.46 10.90
C LEU A 125 -16.54 -0.76 10.79
N SER A 126 -16.80 -1.45 11.92
CA SER A 126 -17.70 -2.61 11.96
C SER A 126 -19.18 -2.22 11.83
N LEU A 127 -19.55 -1.02 12.30
CA LEU A 127 -20.90 -0.49 12.19
C LEU A 127 -21.20 0.03 10.78
N ASP A 128 -20.25 0.73 10.16
CA ASP A 128 -20.38 1.29 8.82
C ASP A 128 -19.06 1.16 8.04
N PRO A 129 -18.89 0.06 7.27
CA PRO A 129 -17.68 -0.17 6.48
C PRO A 129 -17.54 0.77 5.26
N ASP A 130 -18.58 1.53 4.93
CA ASP A 130 -18.57 2.50 3.82
C ASP A 130 -18.16 3.91 4.28
N THR A 131 -17.84 4.07 5.57
CA THR A 131 -17.33 5.33 6.13
C THR A 131 -16.09 5.80 5.38
N VAL A 132 -16.11 7.07 4.97
CA VAL A 132 -14.95 7.75 4.36
C VAL A 132 -14.20 8.49 5.45
N TRP A 133 -12.96 8.08 5.71
CA TRP A 133 -12.08 8.68 6.69
C TRP A 133 -11.10 9.65 6.02
N THR A 134 -10.92 10.82 6.61
CA THR A 134 -9.85 11.76 6.22
C THR A 134 -8.49 11.28 6.75
N PRO A 135 -7.36 11.67 6.12
CA PRO A 135 -6.04 11.35 6.63
C PRO A 135 -5.83 11.79 8.09
N ASN A 136 -6.32 12.97 8.47
CA ASN A 136 -6.19 13.49 9.84
C ASN A 136 -6.98 12.69 10.87
N GLU A 137 -8.15 12.16 10.52
CA GLU A 137 -8.90 11.26 11.42
C GLU A 137 -8.13 9.96 11.67
N LEU A 138 -7.55 9.36 10.62
CA LEU A 138 -6.72 8.17 10.76
C LEU A 138 -5.46 8.45 11.60
N ILE A 139 -4.81 9.60 11.41
CA ILE A 139 -3.70 10.03 12.27
C ILE A 139 -4.16 10.17 13.72
N GLN A 140 -5.33 10.74 13.98
CA GLN A 140 -5.83 10.91 15.34
C GLN A 140 -6.05 9.56 16.03
N TYR A 141 -6.62 8.56 15.35
CA TYR A 141 -6.77 7.22 15.93
C TYR A 141 -5.42 6.56 16.25
N SER A 142 -4.41 6.80 15.43
CA SER A 142 -3.03 6.35 15.69
C SER A 142 -2.44 7.06 16.92
N ILE A 143 -2.61 8.38 17.04
CA ILE A 143 -2.18 9.17 18.21
C ILE A 143 -2.86 8.62 19.48
N ASP A 144 -4.17 8.38 19.42
CA ASP A 144 -4.96 7.89 20.55
C ASP A 144 -4.61 6.44 20.92
N ALA A 145 -4.16 5.63 19.96
CA ALA A 145 -3.61 4.31 20.24
C ALA A 145 -2.26 4.37 20.99
N GLY A 146 -1.56 5.50 20.91
CA GLY A 146 -0.29 5.78 21.57
C GLY A 146 0.93 5.39 20.73
N GLN A 147 2.09 5.34 21.37
CA GLN A 147 3.37 5.05 20.70
C GLN A 147 3.88 3.66 21.11
N ALA A 148 4.38 2.89 20.14
CA ALA A 148 4.92 1.56 20.37
C ALA A 148 6.40 1.59 20.78
N ALA A 149 7.19 2.48 20.15
CA ALA A 149 8.61 2.64 20.43
C ALA A 149 9.09 4.03 19.96
N PRO A 150 10.26 4.51 20.43
CA PRO A 150 10.88 5.71 19.87
C PRO A 150 11.26 5.52 18.38
N PRO A 151 11.26 6.59 17.56
CA PRO A 151 11.64 6.51 16.15
C PRO A 151 13.04 5.90 15.94
N GLY A 152 13.18 5.06 14.92
CA GLY A 152 14.44 4.43 14.51
C GLY A 152 14.86 3.22 15.36
N THR A 153 14.13 2.86 16.42
CA THR A 153 14.56 1.83 17.38
C THR A 153 14.08 0.41 17.07
N ALA A 154 13.01 0.27 16.28
CA ALA A 154 12.45 -1.02 15.90
C ALA A 154 11.78 -0.95 14.53
N TYR A 155 11.81 -2.06 13.80
CA TYR A 155 11.06 -2.22 12.56
C TYR A 155 9.67 -2.77 12.87
N ASP A 156 8.63 -2.04 12.46
CA ASP A 156 7.24 -2.48 12.47
C ASP A 156 6.46 -1.72 11.40
N ARG A 157 5.83 -2.45 10.47
CA ARG A 157 5.14 -1.82 9.33
C ARG A 157 3.75 -1.37 9.73
N LYS A 158 3.46 -0.09 9.58
CA LYS A 158 2.14 0.48 9.85
C LYS A 158 1.49 1.05 8.59
N PHE A 159 0.16 1.08 8.56
CA PHE A 159 -0.60 1.82 7.55
C PHE A 159 -0.47 3.32 7.79
N VAL A 160 -0.47 3.76 9.05
CA VAL A 160 -0.34 5.18 9.41
C VAL A 160 0.90 5.86 8.83
N ASP A 161 2.03 5.14 8.68
CA ASP A 161 3.25 5.71 8.10
C ASP A 161 2.99 6.33 6.71
N PHE A 162 2.19 5.64 5.89
CA PHE A 162 1.87 6.09 4.54
C PHE A 162 0.71 7.08 4.48
N VAL A 163 -0.14 7.12 5.53
CA VAL A 163 -1.12 8.21 5.69
C VAL A 163 -0.39 9.51 6.01
N ALA A 164 0.58 9.47 6.93
CA ALA A 164 1.42 10.61 7.29
C ALA A 164 2.22 11.13 6.08
N LEU A 165 2.83 10.22 5.29
CA LEU A 165 3.49 10.61 4.04
C LEU A 165 2.50 11.25 3.04
N GLY A 166 1.26 10.78 2.97
CA GLY A 166 0.22 11.40 2.14
C GLY A 166 -0.05 12.86 2.54
N ILE A 167 -0.16 13.14 3.84
CA ILE A 167 -0.33 14.51 4.36
C ILE A 167 0.86 15.39 4.00
N VAL A 168 2.09 14.88 4.14
CA VAL A 168 3.30 15.62 3.76
C VAL A 168 3.28 15.94 2.26
N LEU A 169 2.95 14.96 1.41
CA LEU A 169 2.85 15.16 -0.04
C LEU A 169 1.84 16.25 -0.40
N GLU A 170 0.61 16.18 0.14
CA GLU A 170 -0.41 17.21 -0.08
C GLU A 170 0.06 18.60 0.35
N ALA A 171 0.75 18.70 1.49
CA ALA A 171 1.24 19.96 2.01
C ALA A 171 2.31 20.61 1.12
N VAL A 172 3.16 19.83 0.46
CA VAL A 172 4.25 20.36 -0.38
C VAL A 172 3.89 20.51 -1.86
N THR A 173 2.84 19.85 -2.33
CA THR A 173 2.41 19.95 -3.74
C THR A 173 1.19 20.84 -3.98
N GLY A 174 0.40 21.12 -2.93
CA GLY A 174 -0.94 21.73 -3.08
C GLY A 174 -1.93 20.80 -3.75
#